data_AF-H2KP92-F1
#
_entry.id   AF-H2KP92-F1
#
_cell.length_a   1.000
_cell.length_b   1.000
_cell.length_c   1.000
_cell.angle_alpha   90.00
_cell.angle_beta   90.00
_cell.angle_gamma   90.00
#
_symmetry.space_group_name_H-M   'P 1'
#
loop_
_entity.id
_entity.type
_entity.pdbx_description
1 polymer ?
#
loop_
_entity_poly.entity_id
_entity_poly.type
_entity_poly.pdbx_seq_one_letter_code
_entity_poly.pdbx_strand_id
1 'polypeptide(L)'
;MNPTKVVDFGPCRGRGIVAARGIQAGETLFTEAPLLCCQFSWNRLYGYQACDHCLCPLESAQANARRLTGRPDLILPQPECGSLVSTVRLTHCPQCGVAYCTPECMQSAADTYHAVICPKDPQLPADHPFTRLDELWRQLHYPPESSTIFLLVRIVGACLSASVFQSTHSIRIVSILQTFVCCTTETNLSNGVEHAVVSYKLLLPDFTQSLQQLHTAFCDVLHYLVRRLLPCPTEDECLRCMQQARVDRLLNLENFRTALCMLSRNGQGIATSAFSLWAREIDQLINGTGDEQQVSGLNALLADIYESMDNHVGSFLDNEGVGLYEYQSLINHSCEPNAAVHFSGANNCLSVITSEPIREGEEVTICYLDECQQSRSRHSRRKILSSNYLFWCDCAKCNREKLPDGARCAAICPCFGGSTGDEEQPRDTHQLEDVEVRRQRQAEAAERRLASTQARGLADPEGVKRKQERAREQEKMSVEHKADTGLRWQRCAAICPCFGGSTGDEEQPRDTHQLEDVEVRRQRQAEAAERRLASTQARGLADPEGVKRKQERAREQEKMSVEHKADTGLRWQVG
;
A
#
# COMPACT_ATOMS: atom_id res chain seq x y z
N MET A 1 10.67 -30.19 -15.07
CA MET A 1 9.46 -30.26 -14.21
C MET A 1 9.29 -28.91 -13.55
N ASN A 2 8.05 -28.43 -13.39
CA ASN A 2 7.81 -27.19 -12.63
C ASN A 2 8.37 -27.35 -11.21
N PRO A 3 9.06 -26.34 -10.65
CA PRO A 3 9.68 -26.44 -9.33
C PRO A 3 8.64 -26.47 -8.21
N THR A 4 7.40 -26.05 -8.48
CA THR A 4 6.31 -25.93 -7.52
C THR A 4 5.02 -26.57 -8.03
N LYS A 5 4.11 -26.89 -7.10
CA LYS A 5 2.73 -27.35 -7.38
C LYS A 5 1.74 -26.73 -6.40
N VAL A 6 0.49 -26.52 -6.84
CA VAL A 6 -0.58 -25.96 -6.00
C VAL A 6 -1.17 -27.05 -5.11
N VAL A 7 -1.42 -26.72 -3.84
CA VAL A 7 -2.04 -27.60 -2.85
C VAL A 7 -3.12 -26.83 -2.09
N ASP A 8 -4.20 -27.52 -1.72
CA ASP A 8 -5.21 -26.97 -0.80
C ASP A 8 -4.87 -27.39 0.64
N PHE A 9 -4.57 -26.41 1.50
CA PHE A 9 -4.28 -26.60 2.92
C PHE A 9 -5.54 -26.61 3.80
N GLY A 10 -6.72 -26.64 3.18
CA GLY A 10 -8.02 -26.69 3.84
C GLY A 10 -8.55 -25.31 4.25
N PRO A 11 -9.73 -25.25 4.87
CA PRO A 11 -10.50 -24.01 5.01
C PRO A 11 -9.75 -22.85 5.71
N CYS A 12 -8.89 -23.15 6.68
CA CYS A 12 -8.19 -22.11 7.44
C CYS A 12 -7.06 -21.43 6.66
N ARG A 13 -6.41 -22.15 5.75
CA ARG A 13 -5.20 -21.67 5.05
C ARG A 13 -5.45 -21.47 3.55
N GLY A 14 -6.44 -22.16 2.99
CA GLY A 14 -6.80 -22.11 1.59
C GLY A 14 -5.74 -22.76 0.70
N ARG A 15 -5.72 -22.35 -0.57
CA ARG A 15 -4.71 -22.78 -1.52
C ARG A 15 -3.35 -22.18 -1.18
N GLY A 16 -2.31 -22.93 -1.47
CA GLY A 16 -0.91 -22.53 -1.37
C GLY A 16 -0.07 -23.23 -2.43
N ILE A 17 1.23 -22.95 -2.47
CA ILE A 17 2.17 -23.69 -3.31
C ILE A 17 3.21 -24.43 -2.47
N VAL A 18 3.57 -25.64 -2.89
CA VAL A 18 4.65 -26.44 -2.30
C VAL A 18 5.71 -26.74 -3.34
N ALA A 19 6.93 -26.99 -2.88
CA ALA A 19 8.01 -27.46 -3.72
C ALA A 19 7.67 -28.85 -4.31
N ALA A 20 7.81 -29.00 -5.63
CA ALA A 20 7.59 -30.25 -6.33
C ALA A 20 8.86 -31.12 -6.42
N ARG A 21 10.00 -30.58 -5.98
CA ARG A 21 11.31 -31.23 -5.85
C ARG A 21 12.14 -30.47 -4.80
N GLY A 22 13.35 -30.93 -4.51
CA GLY A 22 14.33 -30.11 -3.78
C GLY A 22 14.71 -28.84 -4.57
N ILE A 23 14.77 -27.71 -3.87
CA ILE A 23 15.07 -26.38 -4.42
C ILE A 23 16.24 -25.80 -3.64
N GLN A 24 17.22 -25.23 -4.34
CA GLN A 24 18.38 -24.61 -3.70
C GLN A 24 18.07 -23.18 -3.23
N ALA A 25 18.88 -22.63 -2.32
CA ALA A 25 18.82 -21.21 -1.98
C ALA A 25 19.25 -20.35 -3.19
N GLY A 26 18.59 -19.21 -3.39
CA GLY A 26 18.84 -18.30 -4.53
C GLY A 26 18.23 -18.76 -5.85
N GLU A 27 17.49 -19.87 -5.87
CA GLU A 27 16.87 -20.39 -7.09
C GLU A 27 15.60 -19.59 -7.42
N THR A 28 15.46 -19.18 -8.69
CA THR A 28 14.22 -18.55 -9.17
C THR A 28 13.16 -19.62 -9.41
N LEU A 29 12.08 -19.58 -8.64
CA LEU A 29 10.94 -20.50 -8.77
C LEU A 29 10.17 -20.26 -10.06
N PHE A 30 9.85 -19.00 -10.34
CA PHE A 30 9.18 -18.55 -11.55
C PHE A 30 9.27 -17.04 -11.70
N THR A 31 9.01 -16.58 -12.93
CA THR A 31 8.82 -15.18 -13.28
C THR A 31 7.40 -15.01 -13.85
N GLU A 32 6.72 -13.94 -13.45
CA GLU A 32 5.32 -13.72 -13.79
C GLU A 32 5.07 -12.23 -14.12
N ALA A 33 4.30 -11.98 -15.18
CA ALA A 33 3.72 -10.68 -15.48
C ALA A 33 2.29 -10.60 -14.92
N PRO A 34 1.82 -9.43 -14.46
CA PRO A 34 0.48 -9.33 -13.88
C PRO A 34 -0.58 -9.51 -14.96
N LEU A 35 -1.74 -10.04 -14.54
CA LEU A 35 -2.96 -10.06 -15.36
C LEU A 35 -3.39 -8.64 -15.71
N LEU A 36 -3.36 -7.76 -14.71
CA LEU A 36 -3.64 -6.34 -14.79
C LEU A 36 -2.79 -5.63 -13.74
N CYS A 37 -2.25 -4.47 -14.07
CA CYS A 37 -1.71 -3.55 -13.08
C CYS A 37 -2.25 -2.14 -13.31
N CYS A 38 -1.97 -1.21 -12.41
CA CYS A 38 -2.28 0.21 -12.56
C CYS A 38 -1.34 1.04 -11.69
N GLN A 39 -0.90 2.17 -12.22
CA GLN A 39 -0.15 3.17 -11.46
C GLN A 39 -1.03 3.73 -10.32
N PHE A 40 -0.41 4.06 -9.19
CA PHE A 40 -1.09 4.75 -8.10
C PHE A 40 -1.55 6.15 -8.51
N SER A 41 -2.65 6.59 -7.91
CA SER A 41 -3.28 7.86 -8.28
C SER A 41 -2.40 9.05 -7.84
N TRP A 42 -1.82 9.01 -6.64
CA TRP A 42 -0.89 10.03 -6.16
C TRP A 42 0.38 10.07 -7.00
N ASN A 43 0.94 8.92 -7.41
CA ASN A 43 2.09 8.91 -8.31
C ASN A 43 1.77 9.58 -9.65
N ARG A 44 0.59 9.28 -10.22
CA ARG A 44 0.13 9.99 -11.44
C ARG A 44 -0.01 11.49 -11.21
N LEU A 45 -0.60 11.91 -10.09
CA LEU A 45 -0.78 13.32 -9.73
C LEU A 45 0.57 14.05 -9.56
N TYR A 46 1.55 13.39 -8.93
CA TYR A 46 2.91 13.89 -8.76
C TYR A 46 3.78 13.75 -10.03
N GLY A 47 3.17 13.32 -11.15
CA GLY A 47 3.78 13.32 -12.47
C GLY A 47 4.79 12.20 -12.71
N TYR A 48 4.74 11.12 -11.95
CA TYR A 48 5.59 9.94 -12.19
C TYR A 48 5.34 9.38 -13.59
N GLN A 49 6.41 9.31 -14.39
CA GLN A 49 6.31 8.89 -15.79
C GLN A 49 6.56 7.38 -15.90
N ALA A 50 5.49 6.64 -16.11
CA ALA A 50 5.53 5.18 -16.28
C ALA A 50 4.65 4.75 -17.46
N CYS A 51 5.03 3.65 -18.11
CA CYS A 51 4.23 3.02 -19.15
C CYS A 51 2.87 2.64 -18.57
N ASP A 52 1.78 3.07 -19.21
CA ASP A 52 0.43 2.77 -18.70
C ASP A 52 0.16 1.25 -18.64
N HIS A 53 0.80 0.44 -19.48
CA HIS A 53 0.61 -1.00 -19.48
C HIS A 53 1.53 -1.76 -18.51
N CYS A 54 2.84 -1.52 -18.56
CA CYS A 54 3.81 -2.35 -17.84
C CYS A 54 4.52 -1.65 -16.67
N LEU A 55 4.16 -0.39 -16.39
CA LEU A 55 4.77 0.48 -15.37
C LEU A 55 6.30 0.68 -15.52
N CYS A 56 6.90 0.26 -16.64
CA CYS A 56 8.27 0.60 -16.97
C CYS A 56 8.48 2.12 -16.90
N PRO A 57 9.54 2.61 -16.21
CA PRO A 57 9.85 4.03 -16.19
C PRO A 57 10.05 4.58 -17.60
N LEU A 58 9.45 5.74 -17.89
CA LEU A 58 9.52 6.37 -19.23
C LEU A 58 10.56 7.50 -19.31
N GLU A 59 11.32 7.70 -18.23
CA GLU A 59 12.32 8.75 -18.10
C GLU A 59 13.62 8.19 -17.52
N SER A 60 14.72 8.92 -17.73
CA SER A 60 16.01 8.57 -17.11
C SER A 60 15.99 8.82 -15.60
N ALA A 61 16.89 8.18 -14.85
CA ALA A 61 17.08 8.44 -13.42
C ALA A 61 17.36 9.92 -13.14
N GLN A 62 18.15 10.55 -14.01
CA GLN A 62 18.47 11.98 -13.92
C GLN A 62 17.25 12.88 -14.08
N ALA A 63 16.40 12.59 -15.07
CA ALA A 63 15.16 13.34 -15.30
C ALA A 63 14.16 13.11 -14.16
N ASN A 64 14.02 11.87 -13.72
CA ASN A 64 13.19 11.47 -12.60
C ASN A 64 13.60 12.21 -11.31
N ALA A 65 14.88 12.18 -10.96
CA ALA A 65 15.39 12.85 -9.76
C ALA A 65 15.20 14.37 -9.81
N ARG A 66 15.49 15.03 -10.94
CA ARG A 66 15.27 16.48 -11.10
C ARG A 66 13.81 16.86 -10.93
N ARG A 67 12.91 16.09 -11.56
CA ARG A 67 11.47 16.33 -11.52
C ARG A 67 10.91 16.12 -10.11
N LEU A 68 11.24 14.99 -9.47
CA LEU A 68 10.70 14.63 -8.17
C LEU A 68 11.30 15.42 -7.00
N THR A 69 12.49 16.02 -7.15
CA THR A 69 13.07 16.91 -6.14
C THR A 69 12.77 18.39 -6.39
N GLY A 70 12.25 18.74 -7.57
CA GLY A 70 12.12 20.14 -8.00
C GLY A 70 13.45 20.85 -8.24
N ARG A 71 14.57 20.13 -8.39
CA ARG A 71 15.93 20.66 -8.57
C ARG A 71 16.41 20.44 -10.00
N PRO A 72 16.22 21.39 -10.94
CA PRO A 72 16.58 21.21 -12.36
C PRO A 72 18.10 21.10 -12.60
N ASP A 73 18.89 21.60 -11.66
CA ASP A 73 20.35 21.64 -11.66
C ASP A 73 20.99 20.41 -10.99
N LEU A 74 20.20 19.51 -10.39
CA LEU A 74 20.71 18.26 -9.80
C LEU A 74 21.46 17.45 -10.87
N ILE A 75 22.62 16.90 -10.54
CA ILE A 75 23.40 16.00 -11.40
C ILE A 75 23.68 14.73 -10.60
N LEU A 76 23.23 13.59 -11.10
CA LEU A 76 23.53 12.28 -10.52
C LEU A 76 24.93 11.84 -10.96
N PRO A 77 25.73 11.22 -10.07
CA PRO A 77 26.97 10.56 -10.48
C PRO A 77 26.65 9.39 -11.40
N GLN A 78 27.42 9.26 -12.49
CA GLN A 78 27.23 8.23 -13.53
C GLN A 78 25.75 8.05 -13.93
N PRO A 79 25.10 9.09 -14.50
CA PRO A 79 23.66 9.11 -14.75
C PRO A 79 23.19 8.02 -15.73
N GLU A 80 24.10 7.40 -16.47
CA GLU A 80 23.90 6.23 -17.31
C GLU A 80 23.70 4.91 -16.54
N CYS A 81 24.08 4.84 -15.26
CA CYS A 81 23.89 3.65 -14.42
C CYS A 81 22.40 3.32 -14.23
N GLY A 82 22.03 2.05 -14.36
CA GLY A 82 20.64 1.61 -14.24
C GLY A 82 19.68 2.20 -15.28
N SER A 83 20.19 2.87 -16.31
CA SER A 83 19.35 3.53 -17.30
C SER A 83 18.71 2.52 -18.25
N LEU A 84 17.39 2.37 -18.11
CA LEU A 84 16.55 1.74 -19.14
C LEU A 84 16.19 2.70 -20.27
N VAL A 85 16.52 4.00 -20.15
CA VAL A 85 16.07 5.01 -21.11
C VAL A 85 17.12 6.11 -21.35
N SER A 86 17.80 6.00 -22.49
CA SER A 86 18.27 7.17 -23.25
C SER A 86 17.74 7.22 -24.69
N THR A 87 16.94 6.25 -25.17
CA THR A 87 16.56 6.17 -26.61
C THR A 87 15.16 5.64 -26.94
N VAL A 88 14.27 5.41 -25.98
CA VAL A 88 12.95 4.83 -26.31
C VAL A 88 12.02 5.92 -26.88
N ARG A 89 11.68 5.80 -28.17
CA ARG A 89 10.64 6.62 -28.80
C ARG A 89 9.29 6.22 -28.21
N LEU A 90 8.79 7.01 -27.27
CA LEU A 90 7.51 6.78 -26.62
C LEU A 90 6.38 6.67 -27.64
N THR A 91 5.52 5.69 -27.43
CA THR A 91 4.28 5.53 -28.21
C THR A 91 3.13 6.10 -27.39
N HIS A 92 2.26 6.87 -28.03
CA HIS A 92 1.12 7.49 -27.35
C HIS A 92 -0.18 7.00 -27.96
N CYS A 93 -1.21 6.80 -27.14
CA CYS A 93 -2.55 6.60 -27.64
C CYS A 93 -2.96 7.83 -28.47
N PRO A 94 -3.39 7.67 -29.73
CA PRO A 94 -3.74 8.81 -30.58
C PRO A 94 -5.01 9.55 -30.13
N GLN A 95 -5.80 8.96 -29.22
CA GLN A 95 -7.07 9.53 -28.78
C GLN A 95 -6.95 10.28 -27.45
N CYS A 96 -6.27 9.71 -26.45
CA CYS A 96 -6.13 10.34 -25.13
C CYS A 96 -4.70 10.77 -24.77
N GLY A 97 -3.71 10.47 -25.62
CA GLY A 97 -2.32 10.86 -25.38
C GLY A 97 -1.59 10.10 -24.27
N VAL A 98 -2.18 9.05 -23.68
CA VAL A 98 -1.47 8.26 -22.66
C VAL A 98 -0.24 7.57 -23.26
N ALA A 99 0.86 7.51 -22.50
CA ALA A 99 2.16 7.03 -22.97
C ALA A 99 2.42 5.54 -22.67
N TYR A 100 3.13 4.90 -23.59
CA TYR A 100 3.57 3.52 -23.55
C TYR A 100 5.04 3.43 -23.94
N CYS A 101 5.77 2.48 -23.33
CA CYS A 101 7.18 2.26 -23.67
C CYS A 101 7.35 1.67 -25.08
N THR A 102 6.40 0.87 -25.57
CA THR A 102 6.47 0.30 -26.93
C THR A 102 5.08 0.23 -27.60
N PRO A 103 5.01 0.10 -28.94
CA PRO A 103 3.76 -0.17 -29.65
C PRO A 103 3.06 -1.44 -29.17
N GLU A 104 3.81 -2.48 -28.80
CA GLU A 104 3.27 -3.73 -28.27
C GLU A 104 2.59 -3.51 -26.93
N CYS A 105 3.16 -2.68 -26.03
CA CYS A 105 2.49 -2.32 -24.78
C CYS A 105 1.19 -1.55 -25.02
N MET A 106 1.16 -0.64 -25.99
CA MET A 106 -0.06 0.08 -26.37
C MET A 106 -1.12 -0.88 -26.91
N GLN A 107 -0.74 -1.79 -27.80
CA GLN A 107 -1.64 -2.77 -28.40
C GLN A 107 -2.18 -3.76 -27.34
N SER A 108 -1.31 -4.31 -26.49
CA SER A 108 -1.72 -5.18 -25.38
C SER A 108 -2.68 -4.48 -24.43
N ALA A 109 -2.44 -3.21 -24.10
CA ALA A 109 -3.38 -2.41 -23.31
C ALA A 109 -4.72 -2.25 -24.05
N ALA A 110 -4.70 -1.92 -25.34
CA ALA A 110 -5.90 -1.74 -26.16
C ALA A 110 -6.76 -3.01 -26.23
N ASP A 111 -6.13 -4.16 -26.50
CA ASP A 111 -6.78 -5.48 -26.59
C ASP A 111 -7.35 -5.95 -25.25
N THR A 112 -6.79 -5.45 -24.15
CA THR A 112 -7.16 -5.89 -22.80
C THR A 112 -8.21 -5.00 -22.15
N TYR A 113 -7.97 -3.69 -22.07
CA TYR A 113 -8.81 -2.77 -21.30
C TYR A 113 -8.88 -1.34 -21.89
N HIS A 114 -7.81 -0.86 -22.52
CA HIS A 114 -7.67 0.55 -22.89
C HIS A 114 -8.66 0.97 -23.97
N ALA A 115 -8.99 0.12 -24.94
CA ALA A 115 -9.98 0.47 -25.96
C ALA A 115 -11.35 0.81 -25.33
N VAL A 116 -11.72 0.13 -24.24
CA VAL A 116 -12.93 0.42 -23.47
C VAL A 116 -12.76 1.67 -22.61
N ILE A 117 -11.68 1.74 -21.82
CA ILE A 117 -11.53 2.78 -20.80
C ILE A 117 -10.91 4.09 -21.31
N CYS A 118 -10.50 4.15 -22.57
CA CYS A 118 -9.88 5.33 -23.16
C CYS A 118 -10.85 6.52 -23.06
N PRO A 119 -10.47 7.63 -22.41
CA PRO A 119 -11.34 8.80 -22.33
C PRO A 119 -11.58 9.46 -23.70
N LYS A 120 -10.70 9.18 -24.68
CA LYS A 120 -10.65 9.84 -26.00
C LYS A 120 -10.51 11.36 -25.93
N ASP A 121 -9.99 11.84 -24.81
CA ASP A 121 -9.71 13.24 -24.55
C ASP A 121 -8.43 13.31 -23.70
N PRO A 122 -7.38 14.04 -24.13
CA PRO A 122 -6.16 14.23 -23.36
C PRO A 122 -6.33 15.19 -22.17
N GLN A 123 -7.38 16.01 -22.13
CA GLN A 123 -7.63 16.98 -21.07
C GLN A 123 -9.04 16.81 -20.50
N LEU A 124 -9.18 15.83 -19.60
CA LEU A 124 -10.45 15.56 -18.95
C LEU A 124 -10.95 16.75 -18.11
N PRO A 125 -12.21 17.20 -18.30
CA PRO A 125 -12.84 18.19 -17.45
C PRO A 125 -12.91 17.76 -15.97
N ALA A 126 -13.06 18.73 -15.06
CA ALA A 126 -13.17 18.48 -13.63
C ALA A 126 -14.43 17.67 -13.25
N ASP A 127 -15.53 17.87 -13.99
CA ASP A 127 -16.79 17.14 -13.83
C ASP A 127 -16.81 15.78 -14.54
N HIS A 128 -15.73 15.42 -15.24
CA HIS A 128 -15.64 14.14 -15.92
C HIS A 128 -15.69 12.97 -14.91
N PRO A 129 -16.43 11.87 -15.18
CA PRO A 129 -16.59 10.76 -14.23
C PRO A 129 -15.26 10.19 -13.70
N PHE A 130 -14.26 10.03 -14.57
CA PHE A 130 -12.92 9.60 -14.13
C PHE A 130 -12.25 10.57 -13.17
N THR A 131 -12.29 11.89 -13.46
CA THR A 131 -11.66 12.91 -12.63
C THR A 131 -12.29 12.92 -11.24
N ARG A 132 -13.62 12.88 -11.17
CA ARG A 132 -14.37 12.81 -9.90
C ARG A 132 -14.06 11.54 -9.10
N LEU A 133 -13.97 10.38 -9.76
CA LEU A 133 -13.64 9.12 -9.11
C LEU A 133 -12.23 9.15 -8.49
N ASP A 134 -11.28 9.70 -9.23
CA ASP A 134 -9.87 9.82 -8.85
C ASP A 134 -9.69 10.76 -7.64
N GLU A 135 -10.36 11.91 -7.67
CA GLU A 135 -10.36 12.86 -6.54
C GLU A 135 -10.95 12.25 -5.27
N LEU A 136 -12.11 11.57 -5.38
CA LEU A 136 -12.74 10.89 -4.23
C LEU A 136 -11.85 9.78 -3.68
N TRP A 137 -11.16 9.04 -4.55
CA TRP A 137 -10.19 8.02 -4.13
C TRP A 137 -9.06 8.62 -3.30
N ARG A 138 -8.43 9.71 -3.78
CA ARG A 138 -7.36 10.40 -3.06
C ARG A 138 -7.78 11.00 -1.74
N GLN A 139 -9.01 11.52 -1.65
CA GLN A 139 -9.55 12.05 -0.40
C GLN A 139 -9.72 10.95 0.66
N LEU A 140 -9.98 9.72 0.23
CA LEU A 140 -10.10 8.54 1.09
C LEU A 140 -8.76 7.89 1.44
N HIS A 141 -7.82 7.92 0.51
CA HIS A 141 -6.54 7.21 0.59
C HIS A 141 -5.41 8.22 0.51
N TYR A 142 -5.08 8.83 1.65
CA TYR A 142 -3.86 9.61 1.74
C TYR A 142 -2.62 8.68 1.67
N PRO A 143 -1.49 9.12 1.09
CA PRO A 143 -0.30 8.30 0.96
C PRO A 143 0.18 7.72 2.31
N PRO A 144 0.79 6.51 2.28
CA PRO A 144 1.08 5.74 1.08
C PRO A 144 -0.10 4.92 0.54
N GLU A 145 -0.26 4.88 -0.79
CA GLU A 145 -1.23 4.00 -1.47
C GLU A 145 -0.76 2.55 -1.42
N SER A 146 -1.68 1.64 -1.10
CA SER A 146 -1.48 0.18 -1.22
C SER A 146 -2.33 -0.43 -2.35
N SER A 147 -3.22 0.36 -2.95
CA SER A 147 -4.10 -0.04 -4.05
C SER A 147 -4.61 1.21 -4.78
N THR A 148 -5.31 1.03 -5.90
CA THR A 148 -5.95 2.12 -6.66
C THR A 148 -7.30 1.68 -7.22
N ILE A 149 -8.30 2.57 -7.18
CA ILE A 149 -9.63 2.32 -7.78
C ILE A 149 -9.56 2.08 -9.28
N PHE A 150 -8.55 2.63 -9.96
CA PHE A 150 -8.39 2.45 -11.40
C PHE A 150 -7.99 1.04 -11.79
N LEU A 151 -7.49 0.22 -10.86
CA LEU A 151 -7.32 -1.20 -11.11
C LEU A 151 -8.69 -1.90 -11.26
N LEU A 152 -9.71 -1.49 -10.49
CA LEU A 152 -11.08 -1.97 -10.67
C LEU A 152 -11.67 -1.48 -12.00
N VAL A 153 -11.39 -0.24 -12.40
CA VAL A 153 -11.77 0.29 -13.72
C VAL A 153 -11.14 -0.54 -14.85
N ARG A 154 -9.87 -0.96 -14.72
CA ARG A 154 -9.23 -1.86 -15.70
C ARG A 154 -9.85 -3.24 -15.73
N ILE A 155 -10.27 -3.78 -14.59
CA ILE A 155 -11.04 -5.05 -14.53
C ILE A 155 -12.35 -4.90 -15.30
N VAL A 156 -13.10 -3.81 -15.10
CA VAL A 156 -14.31 -3.51 -15.89
C VAL A 156 -13.99 -3.42 -17.38
N GLY A 157 -12.90 -2.74 -17.74
CA GLY A 157 -12.39 -2.68 -19.10
C GLY A 157 -12.11 -4.07 -19.70
N ALA A 158 -11.51 -4.98 -18.93
CA ALA A 158 -11.28 -6.36 -19.34
C ALA A 158 -12.58 -7.16 -19.49
N CYS A 159 -13.52 -7.05 -18.55
CA CYS A 159 -14.83 -7.69 -18.65
C CYS A 159 -15.59 -7.25 -19.90
N LEU A 160 -15.63 -5.95 -20.18
CA LEU A 160 -16.28 -5.40 -21.37
C LEU A 160 -15.52 -5.78 -22.66
N SER A 161 -14.18 -5.83 -22.64
CA SER A 161 -13.41 -6.28 -23.80
C SER A 161 -13.62 -7.76 -24.10
N ALA A 162 -13.77 -8.58 -23.07
CA ALA A 162 -14.10 -9.99 -23.21
C ALA A 162 -15.52 -10.20 -23.79
N SER A 163 -16.51 -9.44 -23.32
CA SER A 163 -17.91 -9.64 -23.73
C SER A 163 -18.30 -8.92 -25.03
N VAL A 164 -17.85 -7.68 -25.23
CA VAL A 164 -18.22 -6.83 -26.37
C VAL A 164 -17.29 -7.08 -27.55
N PHE A 165 -15.98 -7.11 -27.30
CA PHE A 165 -14.97 -7.25 -28.36
C PHE A 165 -14.47 -8.69 -28.53
N GLN A 166 -14.95 -9.64 -27.73
CA GLN A 166 -14.55 -11.06 -27.78
C GLN A 166 -13.02 -11.24 -27.70
N SER A 167 -12.35 -10.37 -26.94
CA SER A 167 -10.90 -10.45 -26.74
C SER A 167 -10.54 -11.74 -26.02
N THR A 168 -9.80 -12.61 -26.70
CA THR A 168 -9.35 -13.91 -26.15
C THR A 168 -8.44 -13.72 -24.94
N HIS A 169 -7.64 -12.65 -24.92
CA HIS A 169 -6.80 -12.29 -23.79
C HIS A 169 -7.64 -11.89 -22.58
N SER A 170 -8.61 -10.98 -22.77
CA SER A 170 -9.49 -10.54 -21.68
C SER A 170 -10.38 -11.66 -21.16
N ILE A 171 -10.85 -12.57 -22.02
CA ILE A 171 -11.62 -13.76 -21.60
C ILE A 171 -10.81 -14.61 -20.61
N ARG A 172 -9.51 -14.82 -20.87
CA ARG A 172 -8.62 -15.55 -19.95
C ARG A 172 -8.44 -14.80 -18.63
N ILE A 173 -8.15 -13.50 -18.68
CA ILE A 173 -8.00 -12.67 -17.46
C ILE A 173 -9.26 -12.76 -16.60
N VAL A 174 -10.44 -12.56 -17.18
CA VAL A 174 -11.72 -12.59 -16.47
C VAL A 174 -11.97 -13.96 -15.84
N SER A 175 -11.63 -15.04 -16.53
CA SER A 175 -11.72 -16.40 -15.97
C SER A 175 -10.80 -16.60 -14.77
N ILE A 176 -9.58 -16.07 -14.82
CA ILE A 176 -8.60 -16.21 -13.73
C ILE A 176 -9.00 -15.36 -12.52
N LEU A 177 -9.51 -14.13 -12.73
CA LEU A 177 -9.96 -13.22 -11.68
C LEU A 177 -11.04 -13.82 -10.77
N GLN A 178 -11.86 -14.74 -11.28
CA GLN A 178 -12.87 -15.45 -10.49
C GLN A 178 -12.26 -16.34 -9.40
N THR A 179 -10.98 -16.71 -9.53
CA THR A 179 -10.28 -17.57 -8.58
C THR A 179 -9.64 -16.82 -7.42
N PHE A 180 -9.59 -15.49 -7.47
CA PHE A 180 -8.96 -14.65 -6.44
C PHE A 180 -9.78 -14.64 -5.15
N VAL A 181 -9.08 -14.53 -4.02
CA VAL A 181 -9.71 -14.44 -2.69
C VAL A 181 -10.40 -13.08 -2.56
N CYS A 182 -11.70 -13.05 -2.29
CA CYS A 182 -12.45 -11.81 -2.21
C CYS A 182 -13.33 -11.66 -0.96
N CYS A 183 -13.42 -12.69 -0.10
CA CYS A 183 -14.34 -12.68 1.04
C CYS A 183 -14.07 -11.47 1.95
N THR A 184 -15.15 -10.78 2.32
CA THR A 184 -15.20 -9.58 3.17
C THR A 184 -15.30 -9.91 4.66
N THR A 185 -15.54 -11.18 5.00
CA THR A 185 -15.88 -11.60 6.36
C THR A 185 -14.80 -12.52 6.95
N GLU A 186 -14.46 -12.26 8.21
CA GLU A 186 -13.82 -13.25 9.09
C GLU A 186 -14.93 -14.14 9.67
N THR A 187 -14.83 -15.47 9.54
CA THR A 187 -15.75 -16.38 10.25
C THR A 187 -15.20 -16.66 11.64
N ASN A 188 -15.82 -16.01 12.61
CA ASN A 188 -15.54 -16.18 14.02
C ASN A 188 -16.52 -17.22 14.59
N LEU A 189 -16.03 -18.41 14.95
CA LEU A 189 -16.82 -19.41 15.66
C LEU A 189 -16.81 -19.10 17.16
N SER A 190 -17.71 -18.22 17.61
CA SER A 190 -18.06 -18.07 19.03
C SER A 190 -19.42 -18.71 19.28
N ASN A 191 -19.48 -19.76 20.11
CA ASN A 191 -20.72 -20.44 20.54
C ASN A 191 -21.63 -20.99 19.44
N GLY A 192 -21.08 -21.35 18.27
CA GLY A 192 -21.86 -21.96 17.17
C GLY A 192 -22.73 -20.97 16.37
N VAL A 193 -22.55 -19.66 16.57
CA VAL A 193 -23.16 -18.59 15.78
C VAL A 193 -22.08 -17.93 14.94
N GLU A 194 -22.25 -17.92 13.62
CA GLU A 194 -21.35 -17.22 12.69
C GLU A 194 -21.55 -15.71 12.83
N HIS A 195 -20.57 -15.02 13.42
CA HIS A 195 -20.51 -13.56 13.38
C HIS A 195 -19.51 -13.14 12.29
N ALA A 196 -20.05 -12.71 11.15
CA ALA A 196 -19.29 -12.06 10.10
C ALA A 196 -18.85 -10.66 10.57
N VAL A 197 -17.59 -10.52 10.99
CA VAL A 197 -17.01 -9.20 11.25
C VAL A 197 -16.35 -8.72 9.97
N VAL A 198 -16.79 -7.57 9.47
CA VAL A 198 -16.17 -6.90 8.32
C VAL A 198 -14.88 -6.22 8.81
N SER A 199 -13.78 -6.96 8.78
CA SER A 199 -12.50 -6.54 9.37
C SER A 199 -11.54 -5.92 8.35
N TYR A 200 -12.03 -5.15 7.36
CA TYR A 200 -11.14 -4.43 6.45
C TYR A 200 -11.14 -2.93 6.74
N LYS A 201 -9.95 -2.31 6.79
CA LYS A 201 -9.76 -0.90 7.19
C LYS A 201 -10.60 0.09 6.37
N LEU A 202 -10.84 -0.19 5.08
CA LEU A 202 -11.67 0.65 4.20
C LEU A 202 -13.18 0.42 4.34
N LEU A 203 -13.58 -0.61 5.07
CA LEU A 203 -14.98 -0.96 5.34
C LEU A 203 -15.40 -0.62 6.78
N LEU A 204 -14.53 0.06 7.53
CA LEU A 204 -14.83 0.49 8.89
C LEU A 204 -15.95 1.55 8.89
N PRO A 205 -16.77 1.63 9.96
CA PRO A 205 -17.92 2.53 10.04
C PRO A 205 -17.63 3.99 9.69
N ASP A 206 -16.46 4.50 10.09
CA ASP A 206 -16.01 5.88 9.84
C ASP A 206 -15.89 6.24 8.35
N PHE A 207 -15.77 5.23 7.48
CA PHE A 207 -15.63 5.42 6.03
C PHE A 207 -16.93 5.15 5.26
N THR A 208 -18.03 4.79 5.93
CA THR A 208 -19.27 4.33 5.27
C THR A 208 -19.83 5.37 4.30
N GLN A 209 -19.91 6.65 4.71
CA GLN A 209 -20.44 7.71 3.85
C GLN A 209 -19.53 7.96 2.64
N SER A 210 -18.23 8.04 2.87
CA SER A 210 -17.25 8.30 1.81
C SER A 210 -17.15 7.12 0.83
N LEU A 211 -17.29 5.89 1.32
CA LEU A 211 -17.35 4.69 0.50
C LEU A 211 -18.59 4.66 -0.41
N GLN A 212 -19.74 5.14 0.08
CA GLN A 212 -20.94 5.24 -0.74
C GLN A 212 -20.82 6.33 -1.82
N GLN A 213 -20.14 7.44 -1.51
CA GLN A 213 -19.81 8.46 -2.52
C GLN A 213 -18.85 7.92 -3.59
N LEU A 214 -17.81 7.18 -3.17
CA LEU A 214 -16.87 6.52 -4.08
C LEU A 214 -17.60 5.51 -4.99
N HIS A 215 -18.48 4.69 -4.42
CA HIS A 215 -19.29 3.73 -5.18
C HIS A 215 -20.20 4.42 -6.19
N THR A 216 -20.85 5.52 -5.80
CA THR A 216 -21.67 6.32 -6.72
C THR A 216 -20.84 6.85 -7.90
N ALA A 217 -19.67 7.43 -7.62
CA ALA A 217 -18.77 7.90 -8.68
C ALA A 217 -18.25 6.77 -9.57
N PHE A 218 -18.02 5.58 -8.99
CA PHE A 218 -17.65 4.40 -9.77
C PHE A 218 -18.79 3.94 -10.69
N CYS A 219 -20.04 3.94 -10.19
CA CYS A 219 -21.22 3.68 -11.02
C CYS A 219 -21.35 4.69 -12.16
N ASP A 220 -21.07 5.98 -11.92
CA ASP A 220 -21.07 7.00 -12.97
C ASP A 220 -20.05 6.66 -14.08
N VAL A 221 -18.84 6.23 -13.70
CA VAL A 221 -17.81 5.75 -14.64
C VAL A 221 -18.30 4.52 -15.42
N LEU A 222 -18.91 3.54 -14.75
CA LEU A 222 -19.41 2.33 -15.41
C LEU A 222 -20.49 2.65 -16.46
N HIS A 223 -21.46 3.50 -16.13
CA HIS A 223 -22.48 3.96 -17.09
C HIS A 223 -21.86 4.75 -18.24
N TYR A 224 -20.91 5.64 -17.95
CA TYR A 224 -20.18 6.40 -18.96
C TYR A 224 -19.47 5.47 -19.97
N LEU A 225 -18.79 4.43 -19.48
CA LEU A 225 -18.10 3.45 -20.31
C LEU A 225 -19.08 2.71 -21.24
N VAL A 226 -20.15 2.15 -20.67
CA VAL A 226 -21.12 1.34 -21.43
C VAL A 226 -21.87 2.19 -22.46
N ARG A 227 -22.27 3.41 -22.11
CA ARG A 227 -22.94 4.32 -23.06
C ARG A 227 -22.07 4.66 -24.27
N ARG A 228 -20.75 4.64 -24.13
CA ARG A 228 -19.80 4.90 -25.23
C ARG A 228 -19.53 3.69 -26.12
N LEU A 229 -19.88 2.49 -25.68
CA LEU A 229 -19.73 1.26 -26.46
C LEU A 229 -20.92 1.02 -27.40
N LEU A 230 -22.06 1.66 -27.14
CA LEU A 230 -23.30 1.46 -27.88
C LEU A 230 -23.74 2.76 -28.58
N PRO A 231 -24.34 2.68 -29.78
CA PRO A 231 -24.86 3.86 -30.46
C PRO A 231 -26.21 4.29 -29.86
N CYS A 232 -26.23 5.41 -29.13
CA CYS A 232 -27.44 5.99 -28.51
C CYS A 232 -28.29 4.99 -27.70
N PRO A 233 -27.72 4.28 -26.72
CA PRO A 233 -28.43 3.22 -26.00
C PRO A 233 -29.49 3.76 -25.05
N THR A 234 -30.58 3.01 -24.91
CA THR A 234 -31.52 3.09 -23.80
C THR A 234 -30.89 2.59 -22.50
N GLU A 235 -31.51 2.91 -21.35
CA GLU A 235 -31.05 2.39 -20.04
C GLU A 235 -31.07 0.85 -20.01
N ASP A 236 -32.11 0.23 -20.58
CA ASP A 236 -32.21 -1.23 -20.64
C ASP A 236 -31.11 -1.87 -21.49
N GLU A 237 -30.69 -1.21 -22.58
CA GLU A 237 -29.56 -1.65 -23.39
C GLU A 237 -28.23 -1.53 -22.64
N CYS A 238 -28.06 -0.45 -21.87
CA CYS A 238 -26.89 -0.31 -21.00
C CYS A 238 -26.84 -1.41 -19.95
N LEU A 239 -27.97 -1.68 -19.27
CA LEU A 239 -28.06 -2.73 -18.26
C LEU A 239 -27.80 -4.12 -18.86
N ARG A 240 -28.36 -4.44 -20.03
CA ARG A 240 -28.08 -5.72 -20.72
C ARG A 240 -26.61 -5.87 -21.07
N CYS A 241 -25.95 -4.81 -21.54
CA CYS A 241 -24.51 -4.82 -21.82
C CYS A 241 -23.70 -5.10 -20.54
N MET A 242 -24.05 -4.44 -19.44
CA MET A 242 -23.42 -4.68 -18.14
C MET A 242 -23.64 -6.12 -17.64
N GLN A 243 -24.85 -6.66 -17.78
CA GLN A 243 -25.20 -8.03 -17.41
C GLN A 243 -24.42 -9.07 -18.24
N GLN A 244 -24.32 -8.84 -19.55
CA GLN A 244 -23.56 -9.71 -20.45
C GLN A 244 -22.07 -9.72 -20.10
N ALA A 245 -21.53 -8.58 -19.66
CA ALA A 245 -20.17 -8.44 -19.14
C ALA A 245 -20.01 -8.83 -17.66
N ARG A 246 -21.12 -9.12 -16.95
CA ARG A 246 -21.20 -9.40 -15.51
C ARG A 246 -20.65 -8.29 -14.61
N VAL A 247 -20.70 -7.04 -15.06
CA VAL A 247 -20.26 -5.86 -14.30
C VAL A 247 -21.42 -5.12 -13.65
N ASP A 248 -22.66 -5.47 -14.00
CA ASP A 248 -23.90 -4.97 -13.37
C ASP A 248 -23.91 -5.22 -11.85
N ARG A 249 -23.30 -6.32 -11.42
CA ARG A 249 -23.18 -6.67 -9.99
C ARG A 249 -22.46 -5.61 -9.18
N LEU A 250 -21.53 -4.85 -9.78
CA LEU A 250 -20.80 -3.77 -9.11
C LEU A 250 -21.68 -2.53 -8.85
N LEU A 251 -22.89 -2.46 -9.41
CA LEU A 251 -23.90 -1.45 -9.04
C LEU A 251 -24.44 -1.69 -7.63
N ASN A 252 -24.28 -2.89 -7.08
CA ASN A 252 -24.57 -3.18 -5.69
C ASN A 252 -23.34 -2.84 -4.82
N LEU A 253 -23.57 -2.06 -3.75
CA LEU A 253 -22.50 -1.59 -2.87
C LEU A 253 -21.72 -2.74 -2.19
N GLU A 254 -22.38 -3.84 -1.83
CA GLU A 254 -21.72 -4.96 -1.15
C GLU A 254 -20.81 -5.76 -2.11
N ASN A 255 -21.25 -5.92 -3.36
CA ASN A 255 -20.40 -6.49 -4.40
C ASN A 255 -19.22 -5.58 -4.74
N PHE A 256 -19.42 -4.25 -4.74
CA PHE A 256 -18.33 -3.29 -4.90
C PHE A 256 -17.32 -3.39 -3.76
N ARG A 257 -17.77 -3.51 -2.50
CA ARG A 257 -16.89 -3.77 -1.34
C ARG A 257 -16.10 -5.05 -1.49
N THR A 258 -16.75 -6.12 -1.94
CA THR A 258 -16.11 -7.42 -2.18
C THR A 258 -15.04 -7.31 -3.26
N ALA A 259 -15.27 -6.52 -4.32
CA ALA A 259 -14.27 -6.25 -5.34
C ALA A 259 -13.07 -5.46 -4.80
N LEU A 260 -13.30 -4.44 -3.97
CA LEU A 260 -12.21 -3.71 -3.30
C LEU A 260 -11.41 -4.61 -2.35
N CYS A 261 -12.06 -5.52 -1.63
CA CYS A 261 -11.39 -6.53 -0.80
C CYS A 261 -10.53 -7.47 -1.65
N MET A 262 -11.02 -7.90 -2.82
CA MET A 262 -10.23 -8.71 -3.75
C MET A 262 -8.95 -7.97 -4.17
N LEU A 263 -9.06 -6.71 -4.59
CA LEU A 263 -7.88 -5.91 -4.95
C LEU A 263 -6.89 -5.80 -3.79
N SER A 264 -7.40 -5.55 -2.59
CA SER A 264 -6.57 -5.25 -1.42
C SER A 264 -5.87 -6.47 -0.82
N ARG A 265 -6.45 -7.66 -1.00
CA ARG A 265 -5.90 -8.91 -0.44
C ARG A 265 -4.95 -9.65 -1.38
N ASN A 266 -4.95 -9.29 -2.66
CA ASN A 266 -4.16 -9.97 -3.69
C ASN A 266 -3.29 -9.01 -4.51
N GLY A 267 -3.44 -7.70 -4.30
CA GLY A 267 -2.62 -6.69 -4.96
C GLY A 267 -1.17 -6.77 -4.50
N GLN A 268 -0.26 -6.89 -5.46
CA GLN A 268 1.18 -6.82 -5.23
C GLN A 268 1.67 -5.45 -5.69
N GLY A 269 2.33 -4.72 -4.79
CA GLY A 269 3.01 -3.47 -5.12
C GLY A 269 4.10 -3.71 -6.17
N ILE A 270 4.18 -2.83 -7.16
CA ILE A 270 5.12 -2.91 -8.28
C ILE A 270 6.17 -1.83 -8.10
N ALA A 271 7.40 -2.26 -7.84
CA ALA A 271 8.55 -1.39 -7.65
C ALA A 271 9.28 -1.15 -8.98
N THR A 272 8.94 -0.07 -9.66
CA THR A 272 9.54 0.31 -10.95
C THR A 272 9.96 1.78 -10.94
N SER A 273 11.11 2.11 -10.37
CA SER A 273 11.60 3.49 -10.32
C SER A 273 12.92 3.61 -11.06
N ALA A 274 13.00 4.59 -11.98
CA ALA A 274 14.26 4.89 -12.68
C ALA A 274 15.35 5.30 -11.69
N PHE A 275 15.00 6.04 -10.64
CA PHE A 275 15.94 6.44 -9.60
C PHE A 275 16.36 5.25 -8.73
N SER A 276 15.43 4.40 -8.29
CA SER A 276 15.76 3.25 -7.43
C SER A 276 16.59 2.20 -8.20
N LEU A 277 16.39 2.08 -9.53
CA LEU A 277 17.28 1.32 -10.41
C LEU A 277 18.69 1.87 -10.42
N TRP A 278 18.84 3.17 -10.71
CA TRP A 278 20.14 3.83 -10.69
C TRP A 278 20.83 3.71 -9.32
N ALA A 279 20.09 3.93 -8.22
CA ALA A 279 20.59 3.85 -6.86
C ALA A 279 21.16 2.46 -6.53
N ARG A 280 20.49 1.38 -6.97
CA ARG A 280 20.98 0.02 -6.79
C ARG A 280 22.24 -0.26 -7.59
N GLU A 281 22.30 0.14 -8.85
CA GLU A 281 23.46 -0.13 -9.71
C GLU A 281 24.69 0.67 -9.25
N ILE A 282 24.52 1.95 -8.90
CA ILE A 282 25.62 2.78 -8.41
C ILE A 282 26.12 2.31 -7.04
N ASP A 283 25.23 1.84 -6.17
CA ASP A 283 25.60 1.24 -4.88
C ASP A 283 26.46 -0.01 -5.08
N GLN A 284 26.11 -0.90 -6.01
CA GLN A 284 26.93 -2.07 -6.34
C GLN A 284 28.30 -1.68 -6.89
N LEU A 285 28.36 -0.69 -7.78
CA LEU A 285 29.62 -0.21 -8.35
C LEU A 285 30.53 0.40 -7.29
N ILE A 286 29.99 1.29 -6.44
CA ILE A 286 30.76 1.97 -5.40
C ILE A 286 31.18 0.99 -4.30
N ASN A 287 30.30 0.11 -3.83
CA ASN A 287 30.65 -0.92 -2.86
C ASN A 287 31.73 -1.88 -3.43
N GLY A 288 31.74 -2.12 -4.74
CA GLY A 288 32.79 -2.89 -5.41
C GLY A 288 34.18 -2.26 -5.39
N THR A 289 34.30 -0.95 -5.15
CA THR A 289 35.60 -0.26 -5.04
C THR A 289 36.30 -0.50 -3.70
N GLY A 290 35.54 -0.79 -2.63
CA GLY A 290 36.03 -0.87 -1.26
C GLY A 290 36.42 0.48 -0.63
N ASP A 291 36.12 1.61 -1.27
CA ASP A 291 36.42 2.95 -0.75
C ASP A 291 35.30 3.46 0.20
N GLU A 292 35.56 3.40 1.50
CA GLU A 292 34.61 3.84 2.53
C GLU A 292 34.17 5.30 2.39
N GLN A 293 35.04 6.18 1.87
CA GLN A 293 34.71 7.60 1.69
C GLN A 293 33.70 7.78 0.55
N GLN A 294 33.86 7.03 -0.54
CA GLN A 294 32.88 7.03 -1.64
C GLN A 294 31.54 6.42 -1.22
N VAL A 295 31.56 5.32 -0.47
CA VAL A 295 30.33 4.70 0.08
C VAL A 295 29.58 5.66 0.99
N SER A 296 30.28 6.33 1.91
CA SER A 296 29.68 7.33 2.79
C SER A 296 29.13 8.54 2.01
N GLY A 297 29.86 9.00 1.00
CA GLY A 297 29.42 10.08 0.10
C GLY A 297 28.16 9.73 -0.68
N LEU A 298 28.08 8.51 -1.23
CA LEU A 298 26.88 8.01 -1.91
C LEU A 298 25.68 7.96 -0.96
N ASN A 299 25.84 7.38 0.23
CA ASN A 299 24.76 7.28 1.21
C ASN A 299 24.21 8.66 1.63
N ALA A 300 25.09 9.65 1.80
CA ALA A 300 24.68 11.02 2.08
C ALA A 300 23.92 11.65 0.91
N LEU A 301 24.35 11.41 -0.34
CA LEU A 301 23.66 11.87 -1.53
C LEU A 301 22.28 11.21 -1.69
N LEU A 302 22.18 9.90 -1.50
CA LEU A 302 20.90 9.19 -1.56
C LEU A 302 19.93 9.73 -0.52
N ALA A 303 20.40 9.93 0.72
CA ALA A 303 19.58 10.53 1.78
C ALA A 303 19.08 11.95 1.41
N ASP A 304 19.96 12.82 0.91
CA ASP A 304 19.59 14.18 0.46
C ASP A 304 18.54 14.16 -0.66
N ILE A 305 18.69 13.26 -1.64
CA ILE A 305 17.76 13.15 -2.76
C ILE A 305 16.41 12.60 -2.29
N TYR A 306 16.39 11.52 -1.50
CA TYR A 306 15.14 10.97 -0.95
C TYR A 306 14.42 11.97 -0.06
N GLU A 307 15.13 12.69 0.80
CA GLU A 307 14.55 13.77 1.62
C GLU A 307 14.02 14.92 0.75
N SER A 308 14.74 15.29 -0.31
CA SER A 308 14.29 16.31 -1.27
C SER A 308 13.03 15.87 -2.02
N MET A 309 12.93 14.59 -2.42
CA MET A 309 11.73 14.02 -3.03
C MET A 309 10.56 14.04 -2.07
N ASP A 310 10.75 13.56 -0.84
CA ASP A 310 9.72 13.54 0.20
C ASP A 310 9.19 14.95 0.50
N ASN A 311 10.06 15.96 0.48
CA ASN A 311 9.68 17.36 0.68
C ASN A 311 8.93 17.97 -0.52
N HIS A 312 9.23 17.54 -1.75
CA HIS A 312 8.64 18.11 -2.96
C HIS A 312 7.34 17.42 -3.39
N VAL A 313 7.32 16.08 -3.38
CA VAL A 313 6.20 15.25 -3.83
C VAL A 313 5.53 14.46 -2.71
N GLY A 314 5.98 14.59 -1.45
CA GLY A 314 5.45 13.84 -0.32
C GLY A 314 6.08 12.46 -0.15
N SER A 315 5.74 11.78 0.95
CA SER A 315 6.30 10.47 1.27
C SER A 315 6.01 9.46 0.16
N PHE A 316 7.09 9.02 -0.48
CA PHE A 316 7.06 8.00 -1.53
C PHE A 316 7.33 6.62 -0.93
N LEU A 317 6.53 5.63 -1.31
CA LEU A 317 6.99 4.24 -1.24
C LEU A 317 7.60 3.93 -2.61
N ASP A 318 8.70 3.16 -2.67
CA ASP A 318 9.36 2.65 -3.89
C ASP A 318 8.45 1.71 -4.73
N ASN A 319 7.17 2.04 -4.90
CA ASN A 319 6.17 1.33 -5.66
C ASN A 319 5.43 2.33 -6.56
N GLU A 320 5.44 2.09 -7.86
CA GLU A 320 4.72 2.92 -8.83
C GLU A 320 3.24 2.61 -8.91
N GLY A 321 2.87 1.39 -8.55
CA GLY A 321 1.51 0.91 -8.69
C GLY A 321 1.31 -0.44 -8.07
N VAL A 322 0.20 -1.07 -8.46
CA VAL A 322 -0.23 -2.37 -7.96
C VAL A 322 -0.66 -3.26 -9.12
N GLY A 323 -0.39 -4.56 -9.02
CA GLY A 323 -0.83 -5.56 -9.99
C GLY A 323 -1.43 -6.80 -9.34
N LEU A 324 -2.23 -7.52 -10.13
CA LEU A 324 -2.78 -8.84 -9.78
C LEU A 324 -2.00 -9.92 -10.52
N TYR A 325 -1.44 -10.86 -9.79
CA TYR A 325 -0.62 -11.96 -10.31
C TYR A 325 -1.30 -13.28 -9.98
N GLU A 326 -1.50 -14.13 -10.98
CA GLU A 326 -2.25 -15.38 -10.82
C GLU A 326 -1.51 -16.34 -9.88
N TYR A 327 -0.25 -16.60 -10.16
CA TYR A 327 0.51 -17.65 -9.48
C TYR A 327 1.13 -17.14 -8.18
N GLN A 328 1.66 -15.90 -8.18
CA GLN A 328 2.18 -15.27 -6.96
C GLN A 328 1.11 -15.05 -5.88
N SER A 329 -0.16 -14.77 -6.24
CA SER A 329 -1.24 -14.62 -5.25
C SER A 329 -1.58 -15.89 -4.47
N LEU A 330 -1.09 -17.06 -4.93
CA LEU A 330 -1.24 -18.33 -4.23
C LEU A 330 -0.21 -18.52 -3.11
N ILE A 331 0.84 -17.71 -3.01
CA ILE A 331 1.91 -17.94 -2.03
C ILE A 331 1.49 -17.42 -0.66
N ASN A 332 1.37 -18.30 0.33
CA ASN A 332 0.97 -17.92 1.68
C ASN A 332 2.03 -17.12 2.45
N HIS A 333 1.57 -16.44 3.50
CA HIS A 333 2.41 -15.66 4.39
C HIS A 333 3.17 -16.52 5.43
N SER A 334 4.44 -16.15 5.66
CA SER A 334 5.17 -16.46 6.91
C SER A 334 5.92 -15.22 7.40
N CYS A 335 6.00 -15.02 8.72
CA CYS A 335 6.88 -13.99 9.30
C CYS A 335 8.38 -14.38 9.23
N GLU A 336 8.67 -15.64 8.91
CA GLU A 336 9.98 -16.18 8.52
C GLU A 336 9.79 -16.91 7.19
N PRO A 337 9.77 -16.17 6.07
CA PRO A 337 9.56 -16.75 4.77
C PRO A 337 10.80 -17.49 4.27
N ASN A 338 10.60 -18.44 3.36
CA ASN A 338 11.68 -19.15 2.66
C ASN A 338 11.86 -18.67 1.21
N ALA A 339 11.05 -17.71 0.75
CA ALA A 339 11.19 -17.04 -0.53
C ALA A 339 10.83 -15.55 -0.43
N ALA A 340 11.24 -14.78 -1.44
CA ALA A 340 10.96 -13.36 -1.57
C ALA A 340 10.53 -13.02 -3.01
N VAL A 341 9.71 -11.96 -3.13
CA VAL A 341 9.33 -11.38 -4.41
C VAL A 341 10.38 -10.34 -4.80
N HIS A 342 10.90 -10.45 -6.02
CA HIS A 342 11.88 -9.52 -6.57
C HIS A 342 11.36 -8.90 -7.86
N PHE A 343 11.48 -7.57 -7.97
CA PHE A 343 11.32 -6.85 -9.22
C PHE A 343 12.70 -6.52 -9.78
N SER A 344 12.87 -6.68 -11.10
CA SER A 344 14.07 -6.17 -11.78
C SER A 344 14.16 -4.64 -11.69
N GLY A 345 13.04 -3.97 -11.44
CA GLY A 345 12.84 -2.53 -11.49
C GLY A 345 12.50 -2.01 -12.89
N ALA A 346 12.63 -2.86 -13.91
CA ALA A 346 12.49 -2.46 -15.30
C ALA A 346 11.06 -2.47 -15.83
N ASN A 347 10.21 -3.32 -15.27
CA ASN A 347 8.81 -3.44 -15.63
C ASN A 347 8.06 -4.12 -14.48
N ASN A 348 6.78 -4.34 -14.71
CA ASN A 348 5.87 -5.05 -13.82
C ASN A 348 6.12 -6.56 -13.70
N CYS A 349 7.15 -7.16 -14.30
CA CYS A 349 7.41 -8.58 -14.08
C CYS A 349 8.09 -8.81 -12.73
N LEU A 350 7.54 -9.74 -11.96
CA LEU A 350 8.15 -10.21 -10.71
C LEU A 350 8.81 -11.57 -10.89
N SER A 351 9.78 -11.86 -10.04
CA SER A 351 10.37 -13.19 -9.85
C SER A 351 10.25 -13.59 -8.39
N VAL A 352 9.94 -14.86 -8.13
CA VAL A 352 9.98 -15.41 -6.77
C VAL A 352 11.26 -16.20 -6.61
N ILE A 353 12.11 -15.76 -5.67
CA ILE A 353 13.44 -16.32 -5.44
C ILE A 353 13.50 -16.91 -4.04
N THR A 354 14.06 -18.11 -3.90
CA THR A 354 14.22 -18.75 -2.58
C THR A 354 15.34 -18.09 -1.78
N SER A 355 15.10 -17.88 -0.49
CA SER A 355 16.11 -17.37 0.45
C SER A 355 16.89 -18.50 1.12
N GLU A 356 16.29 -19.69 1.20
CA GLU A 356 16.84 -20.88 1.84
C GLU A 356 16.52 -22.14 1.00
N PRO A 357 17.22 -23.27 1.19
CA PRO A 357 16.87 -24.52 0.51
C PRO A 357 15.48 -25.01 0.96
N ILE A 358 14.65 -25.46 0.00
CA ILE A 358 13.29 -25.94 0.25
C ILE A 358 13.20 -27.43 -0.11
N ARG A 359 12.71 -28.26 0.82
CA ARG A 359 12.55 -29.71 0.57
C ARG A 359 11.32 -29.98 -0.30
N GLU A 360 11.34 -31.09 -1.02
CA GLU A 360 10.13 -31.54 -1.74
C GLU A 360 8.95 -31.67 -0.76
N GLY A 361 7.79 -31.12 -1.15
CA GLY A 361 6.57 -31.10 -0.36
C GLY A 361 6.49 -29.98 0.68
N GLU A 362 7.58 -29.25 0.93
CA GLU A 362 7.59 -28.09 1.82
C GLU A 362 6.91 -26.89 1.17
N GLU A 363 6.16 -26.11 1.97
CA GLU A 363 5.42 -24.95 1.49
C GLU A 363 6.34 -23.78 1.19
N VAL A 364 6.12 -23.11 0.06
CA VAL A 364 6.79 -21.85 -0.24
C VAL A 364 5.98 -20.72 0.40
N THR A 365 6.66 -19.84 1.13
CA THR A 365 6.02 -18.71 1.80
C THR A 365 6.80 -17.42 1.58
N ILE A 366 6.08 -16.30 1.51
CA ILE A 366 6.64 -14.93 1.43
C ILE A 366 6.20 -14.09 2.64
N CYS A 367 6.84 -12.96 2.88
CA CYS A 367 6.39 -12.00 3.89
C CYS A 367 5.42 -11.00 3.27
N TYR A 368 4.27 -10.75 3.90
CA TYR A 368 3.27 -9.75 3.49
C TYR A 368 3.46 -8.41 4.21
N LEU A 369 4.45 -8.34 5.09
CA LEU A 369 4.77 -7.20 5.93
C LEU A 369 6.09 -6.62 5.41
N ASP A 370 6.22 -5.30 5.45
CA ASP A 370 7.53 -4.67 5.26
C ASP A 370 8.51 -5.05 6.37
N GLU A 371 9.80 -4.81 6.15
CA GLU A 371 10.87 -5.20 7.08
C GLU A 371 10.70 -4.58 8.48
N CYS A 372 10.28 -3.31 8.52
CA CYS A 372 9.98 -2.59 9.76
C CYS A 372 8.79 -3.20 10.51
N GLN A 373 7.78 -3.73 9.81
CA GLN A 373 6.64 -4.40 10.38
C GLN A 373 6.98 -5.84 10.82
N GLN A 374 7.76 -6.56 10.03
CA GLN A 374 8.18 -7.95 10.29
C GLN A 374 9.04 -8.08 11.56
N SER A 375 9.79 -7.03 11.91
CA SER A 375 10.59 -6.95 13.14
C SER A 375 9.78 -6.60 14.39
N ARG A 376 8.53 -6.13 14.26
CA ARG A 376 7.67 -5.80 15.41
C ARG A 376 7.23 -7.04 16.18
N SER A 377 6.64 -6.83 17.36
CA SER A 377 6.10 -7.90 18.21
C SER A 377 5.08 -8.80 17.50
N ARG A 378 4.92 -10.05 17.98
CA ARG A 378 3.88 -10.99 17.56
C ARG A 378 2.50 -10.34 17.44
N HIS A 379 2.11 -9.59 18.47
CA HIS A 379 0.81 -8.95 18.53
C HIS A 379 0.65 -7.91 17.41
N SER A 380 1.65 -7.04 17.23
CA SER A 380 1.63 -6.01 16.18
C SER A 380 1.55 -6.61 14.78
N ARG A 381 2.36 -7.63 14.47
CA ARG A 381 2.35 -8.32 13.17
C ARG A 381 0.99 -8.94 12.89
N ARG A 382 0.47 -9.71 13.85
CA ARG A 382 -0.83 -10.37 13.73
C ARG A 382 -1.98 -9.37 13.57
N LYS A 383 -1.95 -8.23 14.27
CA LYS A 383 -2.94 -7.16 14.12
C LYS A 383 -2.94 -6.54 12.72
N ILE A 384 -1.75 -6.33 12.14
CA ILE A 384 -1.62 -5.82 10.77
C ILE A 384 -2.17 -6.86 9.78
N LEU A 385 -1.77 -8.12 9.92
CA LEU A 385 -2.21 -9.21 9.06
C LEU A 385 -3.72 -9.44 9.14
N SER A 386 -4.31 -9.40 10.34
CA SER A 386 -5.76 -9.54 10.49
C SER A 386 -6.50 -8.37 9.84
N SER A 387 -6.03 -7.14 10.03
CA SER A 387 -6.70 -5.94 9.48
C SER A 387 -6.62 -5.82 7.96
N ASN A 388 -5.58 -6.37 7.33
CA ASN A 388 -5.34 -6.23 5.89
C ASN A 388 -5.68 -7.49 5.10
N TYR A 389 -5.45 -8.68 5.68
CA TYR A 389 -5.54 -9.97 4.99
C TYR A 389 -6.53 -10.94 5.63
N LEU A 390 -7.20 -10.54 6.72
CA LEU A 390 -8.28 -11.30 7.39
C LEU A 390 -7.83 -12.70 7.85
N PHE A 391 -6.63 -12.80 8.42
CA PHE A 391 -6.15 -14.04 9.04
C PHE A 391 -5.19 -13.76 10.20
N TRP A 392 -5.05 -14.76 11.08
CA TRP A 392 -4.11 -14.74 12.19
C TRP A 392 -2.91 -15.64 11.90
N CYS A 393 -1.72 -15.06 11.75
CA CYS A 393 -0.51 -15.84 11.52
C CYS A 393 -0.14 -16.72 12.72
N ASP A 394 0.20 -17.97 12.41
CA ASP A 394 0.65 -19.06 13.29
C ASP A 394 1.95 -19.72 12.78
N CYS A 395 2.75 -18.98 12.01
CA CYS A 395 4.06 -19.45 11.54
C CYS A 395 5.02 -19.79 12.68
N ALA A 396 6.14 -20.44 12.36
CA ALA A 396 7.16 -20.84 13.33
C ALA A 396 7.59 -19.68 14.26
N LYS A 397 7.90 -18.50 13.72
CA LYS A 397 8.20 -17.28 14.50
C LYS A 397 7.09 -16.93 15.49
N CYS A 398 5.85 -16.84 15.00
CA CYS A 398 4.68 -16.50 15.81
C CYS A 398 4.40 -17.53 16.91
N ASN A 399 4.72 -18.81 16.69
CA ASN A 399 4.58 -19.84 17.70
C ASN A 399 5.70 -19.79 18.75
N ARG A 400 6.95 -19.56 18.33
CA ARG A 400 8.07 -19.40 19.28
C ARG A 400 7.87 -18.20 20.21
N GLU A 401 7.36 -17.08 19.67
CA GLU A 401 7.05 -15.85 20.45
C GLU A 401 5.78 -15.96 21.31
N LYS A 402 5.03 -17.08 21.25
CA LYS A 402 3.85 -17.30 22.09
C LYS A 402 4.23 -17.69 23.54
N LEU A 403 5.40 -18.29 23.72
CA LEU A 403 5.84 -18.81 25.02
C LEU A 403 6.40 -17.67 25.89
N PRO A 404 6.09 -17.61 27.21
CA PRO A 404 6.68 -16.62 28.11
C PRO A 404 8.20 -16.74 28.14
N ASP A 405 8.91 -15.61 28.24
CA ASP A 405 10.38 -15.54 28.21
C ASP A 405 11.09 -16.45 29.25
N GLY A 406 10.39 -16.93 30.29
CA GLY A 406 10.92 -17.89 31.28
C GLY A 406 11.04 -19.34 30.80
N ALA A 407 10.46 -19.73 29.67
CA ALA A 407 10.49 -21.11 29.17
C ALA A 407 11.62 -21.38 28.15
N ARG A 408 12.40 -20.35 27.78
CA ARG A 408 13.43 -20.44 26.73
C ARG A 408 14.70 -21.21 27.15
N CYS A 409 14.89 -21.50 28.44
CA CYS A 409 16.06 -22.25 28.92
C CYS A 409 15.92 -23.79 28.91
N ALA A 410 14.73 -24.35 28.65
CA ALA A 410 14.53 -25.80 28.78
C ALA A 410 14.90 -26.61 27.53
N ALA A 411 15.14 -25.98 26.38
CA ALA A 411 15.21 -26.70 25.10
C ALA A 411 16.61 -26.79 24.46
N ILE A 412 17.66 -26.18 25.03
CA ILE A 412 19.02 -26.22 24.43
C ILE A 412 20.14 -26.25 25.50
N CYS A 413 20.06 -27.12 26.52
CA CYS A 413 21.28 -27.50 27.26
C CYS A 413 21.49 -29.02 27.21
N PRO A 414 22.58 -29.54 26.61
CA PRO A 414 22.92 -30.96 26.62
C PRO A 414 23.43 -31.47 27.99
N CYS A 415 23.28 -30.70 29.06
CA CYS A 415 24.04 -30.86 30.30
C CYS A 415 23.36 -31.70 31.40
N PHE A 416 22.22 -32.37 31.14
CA PHE A 416 21.62 -33.28 32.12
C PHE A 416 22.33 -34.65 32.11
N GLY A 417 23.43 -34.72 32.86
CA GLY A 417 24.12 -35.94 33.21
C GLY A 417 24.76 -35.87 34.60
N GLY A 418 24.06 -36.41 35.60
CA GLY A 418 24.67 -37.16 36.71
C GLY A 418 25.26 -36.43 37.94
N SER A 419 24.97 -37.04 39.10
CA SER A 419 25.74 -37.10 40.37
C SER A 419 25.92 -35.82 41.20
N THR A 420 25.21 -35.70 42.34
CA THR A 420 25.60 -36.03 43.72
C THR A 420 26.63 -35.10 44.34
N GLY A 421 26.21 -34.43 45.42
CA GLY A 421 27.00 -34.05 46.61
C GLY A 421 28.22 -33.16 46.38
N ASP A 422 28.17 -31.93 46.91
CA ASP A 422 29.18 -31.45 47.86
C ASP A 422 28.73 -30.12 48.48
N GLU A 423 28.89 -30.03 49.80
CA GLU A 423 28.77 -28.82 50.60
C GLU A 423 29.96 -27.89 50.29
N GLU A 424 29.71 -26.65 49.84
CA GLU A 424 30.70 -25.58 49.95
C GLU A 424 30.02 -24.19 50.06
N GLN A 425 30.12 -23.65 51.27
CA GLN A 425 30.05 -22.26 51.79
C GLN A 425 29.48 -21.09 50.93
N PRO A 426 28.78 -20.13 51.59
CA PRO A 426 28.01 -19.09 50.92
C PRO A 426 28.94 -18.06 50.27
N ARG A 427 28.90 -17.97 48.93
CA ARG A 427 29.46 -16.86 48.17
C ARG A 427 28.36 -15.85 47.86
N ASP A 428 28.74 -14.59 48.02
CA ASP A 428 27.90 -13.39 48.11
C ASP A 428 26.63 -13.42 47.27
N THR A 429 25.53 -13.15 47.96
CA THR A 429 24.26 -12.75 47.35
C THR A 429 24.52 -11.46 46.56
N HIS A 430 24.75 -11.58 45.25
CA HIS A 430 24.46 -10.49 44.33
C HIS A 430 22.95 -10.26 44.42
N GLN A 431 22.57 -9.33 45.29
CA GLN A 431 21.21 -8.87 45.45
C GLN A 431 20.70 -8.53 44.06
N LEU A 432 19.64 -9.23 43.66
CA LEU A 432 18.81 -8.86 42.53
C LEU A 432 18.44 -7.39 42.75
N GLU A 433 19.02 -6.49 41.94
CA GLU A 433 18.62 -5.08 41.98
C GLU A 433 17.12 -5.02 41.71
N ASP A 434 16.40 -4.47 42.68
CA ASP A 434 14.95 -4.31 42.65
C ASP A 434 14.53 -3.68 41.31
N VAL A 435 13.43 -4.17 40.74
CA VAL A 435 12.88 -3.69 39.45
C VAL A 435 12.63 -2.17 39.53
N GLU A 436 12.32 -1.67 40.73
CA GLU A 436 12.16 -0.26 41.03
C GLU A 436 13.48 0.52 40.88
N VAL A 437 14.61 -0.03 41.35
CA VAL A 437 15.96 0.57 41.25
C VAL A 437 16.44 0.58 39.79
N ARG A 438 16.15 -0.48 39.03
CA ARG A 438 16.43 -0.54 37.59
C ARG A 438 15.59 0.48 36.81
N ARG A 439 14.32 0.68 37.17
CA ARG A 439 13.46 1.75 36.64
C ARG A 439 14.01 3.14 36.98
N GLN A 440 14.49 3.34 38.21
CA GLN A 440 15.08 4.60 38.65
C GLN A 440 16.33 4.97 37.85
N ARG A 441 17.26 4.02 37.64
CA ARG A 441 18.44 4.25 36.79
C ARG A 441 18.10 4.51 35.32
N GLN A 442 17.06 3.85 34.78
CA GLN A 442 16.59 4.11 33.42
C GLN A 442 15.92 5.49 33.29
N ALA A 443 15.20 5.93 34.32
CA ALA A 443 14.63 7.28 34.40
C ALA A 443 15.74 8.34 34.51
N GLU A 444 16.74 8.16 35.37
CA GLU A 444 17.88 9.07 35.48
C GLU A 444 18.72 9.13 34.18
N ALA A 445 18.89 7.99 33.48
CA ALA A 445 19.56 7.95 32.19
C ALA A 445 18.73 8.61 31.07
N ALA A 446 17.40 8.62 31.19
CA ALA A 446 16.50 9.34 30.30
C ALA A 446 16.53 10.86 30.60
N GLU A 447 16.61 11.25 31.87
CA GLU A 447 16.78 12.66 32.28
C GLU A 447 18.14 13.23 31.85
N ARG A 448 19.23 12.46 31.96
CA ARG A 448 20.55 12.86 31.43
C ARG A 448 20.54 13.02 29.91
N ARG A 449 19.78 12.17 29.19
CA ARG A 449 19.55 12.30 27.74
C ARG A 449 18.68 13.53 27.42
N LEU A 450 17.66 13.80 28.22
CA LEU A 450 16.83 15.00 28.08
C LEU A 450 17.64 16.29 28.34
N ALA A 451 18.51 16.29 29.36
CA ALA A 451 19.42 17.40 29.68
C ALA A 451 20.48 17.61 28.59
N SER A 452 21.03 16.53 28.03
CA SER A 452 21.92 16.56 26.85
C SER A 452 21.21 17.11 25.60
N THR A 453 19.91 16.82 25.46
CA THR A 453 19.07 17.30 24.35
C THR A 453 18.62 18.76 24.55
N GLN A 454 18.39 19.19 25.80
CA GLN A 454 18.14 20.59 26.17
C GLN A 454 19.38 21.48 26.00
N ALA A 455 20.58 20.95 26.24
CA ALA A 455 21.84 21.65 25.95
C ALA A 455 22.10 21.84 24.44
N ARG A 456 21.43 21.07 23.58
CA ARG A 456 21.55 21.15 22.11
C ARG A 456 20.44 21.93 21.40
N GLY A 457 19.46 22.47 22.12
CA GLY A 457 18.40 23.33 21.57
C GLY A 457 17.51 22.64 20.53
N LEU A 458 16.31 22.21 20.94
CA LEU A 458 15.28 21.73 20.02
C LEU A 458 14.62 22.92 19.29
N ALA A 459 14.56 22.85 17.95
CA ALA A 459 13.98 23.89 17.11
C ALA A 459 12.45 24.09 17.29
N ASP A 460 11.72 23.05 17.76
CA ASP A 460 10.29 23.16 18.11
C ASP A 460 9.90 22.19 19.26
N PRO A 461 9.98 22.66 20.52
CA PRO A 461 9.57 21.89 21.71
C PRO A 461 8.07 21.56 21.76
N GLU A 462 7.21 22.36 21.10
CA GLU A 462 5.77 22.13 21.09
C GLU A 462 5.36 21.03 20.11
N GLY A 463 6.03 20.95 18.95
CA GLY A 463 5.83 19.88 17.98
C GLY A 463 6.09 18.49 18.57
N VAL A 464 7.11 18.37 19.41
CA VAL A 464 7.45 17.13 20.13
C VAL A 464 6.38 16.78 21.16
N LYS A 465 5.88 17.75 21.92
CA LYS A 465 4.76 17.54 22.86
C LYS A 465 3.49 17.04 22.16
N ARG A 466 3.13 17.64 21.02
CA ARG A 466 1.97 17.22 20.21
C ARG A 466 2.10 15.78 19.69
N LYS A 467 3.31 15.37 19.26
CA LYS A 467 3.58 13.99 18.84
C LYS A 467 3.48 13.00 20.01
N GLN A 468 3.99 13.37 21.18
CA GLN A 468 3.95 12.52 22.38
C GLN A 468 2.53 12.36 22.94
N GLU A 469 1.70 13.41 22.89
CA GLU A 469 0.29 13.32 23.29
C GLU A 469 -0.52 12.43 22.33
N ARG A 470 -0.35 12.58 21.01
CA ARG A 470 -1.00 11.69 20.03
C ARG A 470 -0.62 10.22 20.20
N ALA A 471 0.66 9.94 20.50
CA ALA A 471 1.12 8.58 20.75
C ALA A 471 0.50 8.00 22.04
N ARG A 472 0.42 8.80 23.12
CA ARG A 472 -0.21 8.39 24.40
C ARG A 472 -1.73 8.19 24.28
N GLU A 473 -2.41 8.97 23.45
CA GLU A 473 -3.84 8.79 23.16
C GLU A 473 -4.11 7.51 22.35
N GLN A 474 -3.28 7.24 21.33
CA GLN A 474 -3.34 5.98 20.58
C GLN A 474 -3.06 4.74 21.46
N GLU A 475 -2.17 4.89 22.44
CA GLU A 475 -1.84 3.82 23.38
C GLU A 475 -2.98 3.61 24.41
N LYS A 476 -3.60 4.68 24.92
CA LYS A 476 -4.78 4.60 25.80
C LYS A 476 -5.98 3.92 25.13
N MET A 477 -6.25 4.19 23.85
CA MET A 477 -7.32 3.49 23.11
C MET A 477 -7.03 2.00 22.89
N SER A 478 -5.77 1.55 23.04
CA SER A 478 -5.38 0.15 22.86
C SER A 478 -5.49 -0.70 24.13
N VAL A 479 -5.63 -0.08 25.30
CA VAL A 479 -5.65 -0.76 26.61
C VAL A 479 -7.05 -1.24 27.00
N GLU A 480 -8.12 -0.72 26.40
CA GLU A 480 -9.52 -1.03 26.78
C GLU A 480 -10.10 -2.31 26.14
N HIS A 481 -9.35 -3.05 25.31
CA HIS A 481 -9.81 -4.33 24.73
C HIS A 481 -8.79 -5.46 24.96
N LYS A 482 -8.67 -5.90 26.22
CA LYS A 482 -8.01 -7.17 26.55
C LYS A 482 -9.01 -8.10 27.24
N ALA A 483 -9.57 -9.01 26.46
CA ALA A 483 -9.97 -10.33 26.94
C ALA A 483 -9.47 -11.36 25.91
N ASP A 484 -8.46 -12.12 26.32
CA ASP A 484 -7.90 -13.26 25.59
C ASP A 484 -8.89 -14.42 25.69
N THR A 485 -9.70 -14.63 24.65
CA THR A 485 -10.57 -15.82 24.53
C THR A 485 -9.99 -16.75 23.47
N GLY A 486 -9.79 -18.00 23.85
CA GLY A 486 -9.27 -19.07 23.00
C GLY A 486 -10.24 -19.49 21.88
N LEU A 487 -10.55 -18.57 20.97
CA LEU A 487 -11.41 -18.77 19.81
C LEU A 487 -10.63 -19.38 18.64
N ARG A 488 -11.28 -20.30 17.93
CA ARG A 488 -10.77 -20.99 16.74
C ARG A 488 -11.34 -20.31 15.50
N TRP A 489 -10.47 -19.76 14.66
CA TRP A 489 -10.83 -18.92 13.53
C TRP A 489 -10.79 -19.70 12.21
N GLN A 490 -11.71 -19.41 11.29
CA GLN A 490 -11.74 -19.99 9.95
C GLN A 490 -11.62 -18.89 8.88
N ARG A 491 -10.97 -19.19 7.74
CA ARG A 491 -11.05 -18.34 6.55
C ARG A 491 -12.26 -18.80 5.74
N CYS A 492 -13.03 -17.85 5.21
CA CYS A 492 -14.05 -18.16 4.23
C CYS A 492 -13.37 -18.38 2.86
N ALA A 493 -13.58 -19.56 2.25
CA ALA A 493 -12.97 -19.98 1.00
C ALA A 493 -13.87 -19.68 -0.24
N ALA A 494 -14.76 -18.69 -0.15
CA ALA A 494 -15.75 -18.46 -1.19
C ALA A 494 -15.13 -17.88 -2.48
N ILE A 495 -15.55 -18.44 -3.61
CA ILE A 495 -15.29 -17.97 -4.98
C ILE A 495 -15.89 -16.57 -5.17
N CYS A 496 -15.27 -15.73 -5.99
CA CYS A 496 -15.70 -14.34 -6.17
C CYS A 496 -17.14 -14.19 -6.70
N PRO A 497 -18.11 -13.72 -5.89
CA PRO A 497 -19.49 -13.54 -6.34
C PRO A 497 -19.62 -12.32 -7.26
N CYS A 498 -18.66 -11.40 -7.28
CA CYS A 498 -18.68 -10.21 -8.12
C CYS A 498 -18.62 -10.54 -9.62
N PHE A 499 -18.00 -11.67 -9.99
CA PHE A 499 -17.79 -12.05 -11.39
C PHE A 499 -18.24 -13.50 -11.74
N GLY A 500 -18.67 -14.30 -10.74
CA GLY A 500 -19.16 -15.68 -10.90
C GLY A 500 -20.68 -15.81 -11.18
N GLY A 501 -21.18 -17.01 -11.50
CA GLY A 501 -22.64 -17.29 -11.64
C GLY A 501 -23.29 -17.61 -10.29
N SER A 502 -24.56 -17.24 -10.08
CA SER A 502 -25.30 -17.56 -8.83
C SER A 502 -26.06 -18.87 -8.96
N THR A 503 -26.07 -19.66 -7.89
CA THR A 503 -27.23 -20.50 -7.52
C THR A 503 -28.18 -19.61 -6.73
N GLY A 504 -29.48 -19.70 -7.02
CA GLY A 504 -30.51 -18.73 -6.63
C GLY A 504 -30.88 -18.73 -5.15
N ASP A 505 -31.60 -17.68 -4.73
CA ASP A 505 -32.90 -17.77 -4.03
C ASP A 505 -33.50 -16.37 -3.78
N GLU A 506 -34.81 -16.37 -3.55
CA GLU A 506 -35.83 -15.36 -3.88
C GLU A 506 -35.94 -14.10 -2.98
N GLU A 507 -36.49 -13.03 -3.56
CA GLU A 507 -36.88 -11.76 -2.92
C GLU A 507 -38.21 -11.85 -2.12
N GLN A 508 -38.36 -11.05 -1.05
CA GLN A 508 -39.63 -10.39 -0.63
C GLN A 508 -39.43 -9.32 0.50
N PRO A 509 -40.41 -8.42 0.82
CA PRO A 509 -40.34 -6.99 0.48
C PRO A 509 -40.22 -5.99 1.66
N ARG A 510 -40.09 -4.70 1.29
CA ARG A 510 -39.76 -3.49 2.08
C ARG A 510 -40.97 -2.86 2.80
N ASP A 511 -40.70 -2.27 3.97
CA ASP A 511 -41.62 -1.37 4.69
C ASP A 511 -41.31 0.12 4.45
N THR A 512 -42.37 0.90 4.26
CA THR A 512 -42.37 2.34 3.95
C THR A 512 -42.37 3.20 5.22
N HIS A 513 -41.42 4.13 5.37
CA HIS A 513 -41.54 5.24 6.32
C HIS A 513 -41.35 6.60 5.61
N GLN A 514 -42.19 7.53 6.05
CA GLN A 514 -42.62 8.76 5.39
C GLN A 514 -41.50 9.81 5.19
N LEU A 515 -41.57 10.49 4.05
CA LEU A 515 -40.69 11.58 3.63
C LEU A 515 -41.04 12.88 4.38
N GLU A 516 -40.10 13.43 5.14
CA GLU A 516 -40.16 14.82 5.60
C GLU A 516 -39.67 15.77 4.50
N ASP A 517 -40.35 16.91 4.37
CA ASP A 517 -40.17 17.89 3.30
C ASP A 517 -38.76 18.54 3.32
N VAL A 518 -38.10 18.50 2.16
CA VAL A 518 -36.70 18.90 1.93
C VAL A 518 -36.48 20.39 2.24
N GLU A 519 -37.51 21.21 2.08
CA GLU A 519 -37.47 22.65 2.34
C GLU A 519 -37.25 22.95 3.83
N VAL A 520 -37.92 22.19 4.71
CA VAL A 520 -37.82 22.34 6.18
C VAL A 520 -36.42 21.93 6.66
N ARG A 521 -35.80 20.94 6.02
CA ARG A 521 -34.43 20.49 6.34
C ARG A 521 -33.37 21.53 5.93
N ARG A 522 -33.56 22.20 4.79
CA ARG A 522 -32.67 23.28 4.32
C ARG A 522 -32.74 24.51 5.21
N GLN A 523 -33.93 24.89 5.67
CA GLN A 523 -34.13 26.06 6.52
C GLN A 523 -33.45 25.89 7.89
N ARG A 524 -33.54 24.70 8.50
CA ARG A 524 -32.84 24.40 9.77
C ARG A 524 -31.31 24.39 9.64
N GLN A 525 -30.78 23.98 8.50
CA GLN A 525 -29.33 23.99 8.25
C GLN A 525 -28.79 25.40 8.05
N ALA A 526 -29.55 26.28 7.40
CA ALA A 526 -29.20 27.69 7.24
C ALA A 526 -29.18 28.44 8.59
N GLU A 527 -30.21 28.25 9.43
CA GLU A 527 -30.24 28.84 10.78
C GLU A 527 -29.09 28.36 11.67
N ALA A 528 -28.69 27.08 11.54
CA ALA A 528 -27.56 26.52 12.29
C ALA A 528 -26.21 27.08 11.81
N ALA A 529 -26.09 27.48 10.54
CA ALA A 529 -24.89 28.11 10.00
C ALA A 529 -24.77 29.59 10.41
N GLU A 530 -25.87 30.33 10.43
CA GLU A 530 -25.90 31.72 10.91
C GLU A 530 -25.54 31.82 12.40
N ARG A 531 -26.03 30.90 13.23
CA ARG A 531 -25.64 30.83 14.66
C ARG A 531 -24.14 30.59 14.85
N ARG A 532 -23.49 29.83 13.95
CA ARG A 532 -22.03 29.58 13.98
C ARG A 532 -21.23 30.81 13.55
N LEU A 533 -21.71 31.54 12.54
CA LEU A 533 -21.09 32.79 12.09
C LEU A 533 -21.19 33.89 13.16
N ALA A 534 -22.36 34.04 13.79
CA ALA A 534 -22.56 34.98 14.90
C ALA A 534 -21.66 34.64 16.12
N SER A 535 -21.48 33.34 16.42
CA SER A 535 -20.55 32.89 17.47
C SER A 535 -19.08 33.14 17.13
N THR A 536 -18.73 33.26 15.85
CA THR A 536 -17.33 33.46 15.41
C THR A 536 -16.99 34.95 15.39
N GLN A 537 -17.93 35.82 15.02
CA GLN A 537 -17.75 37.28 15.07
C GLN A 537 -17.67 37.84 16.49
N ALA A 538 -18.27 37.18 17.48
CA ALA A 538 -18.20 37.60 18.89
C ALA A 538 -16.83 37.31 19.57
N ARG A 539 -15.96 36.50 18.96
CA ARG A 539 -14.62 36.17 19.48
C ARG A 539 -13.55 36.91 18.66
N GLY A 540 -13.30 38.17 19.02
CA GLY A 540 -12.25 38.99 18.43
C GLY A 540 -10.87 38.29 18.44
N LEU A 541 -10.05 38.59 17.43
CA LEU A 541 -8.70 38.06 17.25
C LEU A 541 -7.84 38.24 18.51
N ALA A 542 -7.32 37.13 19.03
CA ALA A 542 -6.63 37.08 20.33
C ALA A 542 -5.24 37.76 20.36
N ASP A 543 -4.59 38.02 19.22
CA ASP A 543 -3.32 38.78 19.17
C ASP A 543 -3.08 39.45 17.80
N PRO A 544 -3.57 40.69 17.60
CA PRO A 544 -3.34 41.48 16.40
C PRO A 544 -1.86 41.90 16.20
N GLU A 545 -1.09 42.00 17.28
CA GLU A 545 0.34 42.38 17.26
C GLU A 545 1.22 41.22 16.76
N GLY A 546 0.86 39.99 17.11
CA GLY A 546 1.50 38.77 16.61
C GLY A 546 1.42 38.64 15.09
N VAL A 547 0.31 39.06 14.49
CA VAL A 547 0.13 39.07 13.03
C VAL A 547 1.01 40.13 12.37
N LYS A 548 1.12 41.33 12.95
CA LYS A 548 2.02 42.38 12.45
C LYS A 548 3.49 41.96 12.49
N ARG A 549 3.95 41.34 13.59
CA ARG A 549 5.32 40.80 13.71
C ARG A 549 5.62 39.72 12.67
N LYS A 550 4.63 38.89 12.32
CA LYS A 550 4.76 37.85 11.29
C LYS A 550 4.90 38.46 9.89
N GLN A 551 4.19 39.54 9.61
CA GLN A 551 4.26 40.26 8.32
C GLN A 551 5.55 41.05 8.16
N GLU A 552 6.11 41.61 9.24
CA GLU A 552 7.42 42.29 9.23
C GLU A 552 8.57 41.32 8.97
N ARG A 553 8.60 40.16 9.65
CA ARG A 553 9.61 39.12 9.43
C ARG A 553 9.59 38.55 8.01
N ALA A 554 8.40 38.42 7.40
CA ALA A 554 8.28 37.98 6.02
C ALA A 554 8.91 38.99 5.03
N ARG A 555 8.75 40.29 5.29
CA ARG A 555 9.34 41.36 4.45
C ARG A 555 10.86 41.48 4.60
N GLU A 556 11.40 41.20 5.79
CA GLU A 556 12.85 41.17 6.02
C GLU A 556 13.53 39.95 5.38
N GLN A 557 12.91 38.78 5.43
CA GLN A 557 13.40 37.57 4.75
C GLN A 557 13.41 37.72 3.22
N GLU A 558 12.41 38.42 2.67
CA GLU A 558 12.35 38.71 1.24
C GLU A 558 13.49 39.65 0.80
N LYS A 559 13.81 40.69 1.59
CA LYS A 559 14.96 41.58 1.34
C LYS A 559 16.31 40.84 1.40
N MET A 560 16.51 39.96 2.39
CA MET A 560 17.75 39.18 2.51
C MET A 560 17.94 38.17 1.37
N SER A 561 16.86 37.65 0.79
CA SER A 561 16.92 36.73 -0.35
C SER A 561 17.38 37.39 -1.66
N VAL A 562 17.20 38.71 -1.79
CA VAL A 562 17.59 39.50 -2.97
C VAL A 562 19.06 39.89 -2.90
N GLU A 563 19.61 40.15 -1.72
CA GLU A 563 21.02 40.55 -1.55
C GLU A 563 22.01 39.37 -1.64
N HIS A 564 21.59 38.14 -1.28
CA HIS A 564 22.50 36.97 -1.28
C HIS A 564 22.76 36.34 -2.66
N LYS A 565 22.04 36.77 -3.71
CA LYS A 565 22.20 36.26 -5.10
C LYS A 565 23.33 36.93 -5.90
N ALA A 566 24.05 37.91 -5.32
CA ALA A 566 25.06 38.67 -6.05
C ALA A 566 26.50 38.13 -5.97
N ASP A 567 26.82 37.19 -5.07
CA ASP A 567 28.21 36.78 -4.89
C ASP A 567 28.33 35.31 -4.44
N THR A 568 28.77 34.44 -5.36
CA THR A 568 29.54 33.18 -5.15
C THR A 568 29.36 32.23 -6.35
N GLY A 569 30.17 32.45 -7.40
CA GLY A 569 30.39 31.46 -8.45
C GLY A 569 31.57 30.56 -8.10
N LEU A 570 31.36 29.24 -8.00
CA LEU A 570 32.44 28.26 -7.89
C LEU A 570 32.36 27.24 -9.05
N ARG A 571 33.48 27.12 -9.75
CA ARG A 571 33.73 26.30 -10.95
C ARG A 571 34.43 25.01 -10.54
N TRP A 572 33.96 23.85 -11.00
CA TRP A 572 34.70 22.58 -10.92
C TRP A 572 35.52 22.39 -12.21
N GLN A 573 36.80 22.05 -12.06
CA GLN A 573 37.67 21.61 -13.17
C GLN A 573 37.80 20.09 -13.15
N VAL A 574 37.72 19.51 -14.34
CA VAL A 574 37.83 18.07 -14.63
C VAL A 574 39.31 17.67 -14.59
N GLY A 575 39.62 16.60 -13.87
CA GLY A 575 40.90 15.89 -13.89
C GLY A 575 40.64 14.40 -14.08
#